data_AF-M5C127-F1
#
_entry.id   AF-M5C127-F1
#
_cell.length_a   1.000
_cell.length_b   1.000
_cell.length_c   1.000
_cell.angle_alpha   90.00
_cell.angle_beta   90.00
_cell.angle_gamma   90.00
#
_symmetry.space_group_name_H-M   'P 1'
#
loop_
_entity.id
_entity.type
_entity.pdbx_description
1 polymer ?
#
loop_
_entity_poly.entity_id
_entity_poly.type
_entity_poly.pdbx_seq_one_letter_code
_entity_poly.pdbx_strand_id
1 'polypeptide(L)' 'MAQRSATAPGRRRLTFATNLSVYDTFAPTTYDRRSEPATCNRLTPALAQRIKEELNSYKMEEMEVHASSRIHTHFFA' A
#
# COMPACT_ATOMS: atom_id res chain seq x y z
N MET A 1 36.03 -23.59 -6.25
CA MET A 1 35.25 -22.47 -6.81
C MET A 1 34.81 -22.85 -8.21
N ALA A 2 33.52 -23.09 -8.42
CA ALA A 2 32.96 -23.30 -9.76
C ALA A 2 31.98 -22.16 -10.02
N GLN A 3 32.43 -21.16 -10.77
CA GLN A 3 31.55 -20.14 -11.33
C GLN A 3 30.58 -20.83 -12.29
N ARG A 4 29.34 -20.99 -11.85
CA ARG A 4 28.23 -21.24 -12.76
C ARG A 4 27.86 -19.89 -13.37
N SER A 5 28.49 -19.58 -14.49
CA SER A 5 28.06 -18.50 -15.37
C SER A 5 26.64 -18.80 -15.84
N ALA A 6 25.64 -18.21 -15.19
CA ALA A 6 24.30 -18.14 -15.76
C ALA A 6 24.33 -17.03 -16.80
N THR A 7 24.39 -17.41 -18.08
CA THR A 7 24.07 -16.54 -19.21
C THR A 7 22.76 -15.81 -18.94
N ALA A 8 22.82 -14.50 -18.72
CA ALA A 8 21.66 -13.62 -18.75
C ALA A 8 21.18 -13.46 -20.22
N PRO A 9 19.94 -13.03 -20.46
CA PRO A 9 18.76 -13.87 -20.44
C PRO A 9 18.23 -14.05 -21.88
N GLY A 10 17.88 -15.28 -22.25
CA GLY A 10 17.01 -15.49 -23.41
C GLY A 10 15.74 -14.64 -23.22
N ARG A 11 15.37 -13.87 -24.25
CA ARG A 11 14.28 -12.89 -24.28
C ARG A 11 12.94 -13.52 -23.85
N ARG A 12 12.71 -13.72 -22.55
CA ARG A 12 11.42 -14.17 -22.02
C ARG A 12 10.45 -13.03 -22.26
N ARG A 13 9.73 -13.12 -23.38
CA ARG A 13 8.66 -12.19 -23.72
C ARG A 13 7.50 -12.51 -22.78
N LEU A 14 7.13 -11.55 -21.94
CA LEU A 14 5.88 -11.63 -21.18
C LEU A 14 4.73 -11.77 -22.20
N THR A 15 3.90 -12.79 -22.02
CA THR A 15 2.72 -13.03 -22.84
C THR A 15 1.50 -13.13 -21.94
N PHE A 16 0.43 -12.44 -22.29
CA PHE A 16 -0.84 -12.54 -21.60
C PHE A 16 -1.59 -13.78 -22.06
N ALA A 17 -2.39 -14.37 -21.17
CA ALA A 17 -3.30 -15.46 -21.54
C ALA A 17 -4.34 -14.95 -22.53
N THR A 18 -4.64 -15.76 -23.55
CA THR A 18 -5.67 -15.45 -24.55
C THR A 18 -7.08 -15.71 -24.03
N ASN A 19 -7.20 -16.52 -22.98
CA ASN A 19 -8.44 -16.87 -22.32
C ASN A 19 -8.43 -16.46 -20.85
N LEU A 20 -9.58 -16.00 -20.38
CA LEU A 20 -9.82 -15.60 -18.99
C LEU A 20 -10.86 -16.55 -18.39
N SER A 21 -10.53 -17.19 -17.27
CA SER A 21 -11.52 -17.92 -16.47
C SER A 21 -12.17 -16.96 -15.48
N VAL A 22 -13.49 -16.77 -15.59
CA VAL A 22 -14.28 -16.00 -14.64
C VAL A 22 -15.13 -16.99 -13.85
N TYR A 23 -15.05 -16.91 -12.52
CA TYR A 23 -15.92 -17.65 -11.62
C TYR A 23 -16.87 -16.66 -10.96
N ASP A 24 -18.16 -16.98 -10.98
CA ASP A 24 -19.17 -16.14 -10.35
C ASP A 24 -19.03 -16.22 -8.83
N THR A 25 -19.16 -15.05 -8.21
CA THR A 25 -19.29 -14.90 -6.75
C THR A 25 -20.64 -14.27 -6.45
N PHE A 26 -20.87 -13.80 -5.22
CA PHE A 26 -22.12 -13.16 -4.83
C PHE A 26 -22.47 -11.97 -5.73
N ALA A 27 -23.72 -11.90 -6.21
CA ALA A 27 -24.19 -10.79 -7.02
C ALA A 27 -24.18 -9.47 -6.21
N PRO A 28 -24.07 -8.30 -6.86
CA PRO A 28 -24.15 -7.00 -6.18
C PRO A 28 -25.40 -6.77 -5.34
N THR A 29 -26.48 -7.50 -5.61
CA THR A 29 -27.76 -7.45 -4.88
C THR A 29 -27.84 -8.45 -3.73
N THR A 30 -26.90 -9.40 -3.62
CA THR A 30 -26.94 -10.45 -2.60
C THR A 30 -26.73 -9.89 -1.19
N TYR A 31 -25.97 -8.81 -1.05
CA TYR A 31 -25.82 -8.08 0.20
C TYR A 31 -25.38 -6.64 -0.07
N ASP A 32 -25.63 -5.75 0.89
CA ASP A 32 -25.20 -4.36 0.77
C ASP A 32 -23.69 -4.23 0.98
N ARG A 33 -22.99 -3.74 -0.04
CA ARG A 33 -21.52 -3.51 -0.02
C ARG A 33 -21.15 -2.08 0.33
N ARG A 34 -22.14 -1.21 0.58
CA ARG A 34 -21.89 0.18 0.91
C ARG A 34 -21.23 0.24 2.29
N SER A 35 -20.11 0.94 2.37
CA SER A 35 -19.51 1.29 3.64
C SER A 35 -20.26 2.45 4.27
N GLU A 36 -20.12 2.59 5.58
CA GLU A 36 -20.42 3.86 6.25
C GLU A 36 -19.60 5.01 5.63
N PRO A 37 -20.07 6.28 5.77
CA PRO A 37 -19.30 7.43 5.32
C PRO A 37 -17.87 7.39 5.86
N ALA A 38 -16.88 7.55 4.98
CA ALA A 38 -15.48 7.47 5.36
C ALA A 38 -15.14 8.47 6.48
N THR A 39 -14.32 8.03 7.45
CA THR A 39 -13.90 8.88 8.59
C THR A 39 -13.26 10.19 8.15
N CYS A 40 -12.56 10.20 7.01
CA CYS A 40 -11.96 11.40 6.44
C CYS A 40 -12.99 12.50 6.13
N ASN A 41 -14.25 12.13 5.83
CA ASN A 41 -15.33 13.08 5.56
C ASN A 41 -15.78 13.84 6.83
N ARG A 42 -15.42 13.37 8.02
CA ARG A 42 -15.78 13.98 9.31
C ARG A 42 -14.62 14.78 9.94
N LEU A 43 -13.52 14.95 9.22
CA LEU A 43 -12.36 15.67 9.73
C LEU A 43 -12.65 17.17 9.81
N THR A 44 -12.64 17.70 11.03
CA THR A 44 -12.53 19.14 11.24
C THR A 44 -11.06 19.56 11.14
N PRO A 45 -10.76 20.83 10.82
CA PRO A 45 -9.37 21.31 10.77
C PRO A 45 -8.60 21.03 12.07
N ALA A 46 -9.24 21.22 13.23
CA ALA A 46 -8.64 20.94 14.53
C ALA A 46 -8.39 19.44 14.77
N LEU A 47 -9.29 18.56 14.31
CA LEU A 47 -9.09 17.12 14.41
C LEU A 47 -7.96 16.64 13.49
N ALA A 48 -7.92 17.15 12.26
CA ALA A 48 -6.84 16.85 11.33
C ALA A 48 -5.48 17.29 11.89
N GLN A 49 -5.40 18.46 12.52
CA GLN A 49 -4.17 18.92 13.17
C GLN A 49 -3.72 17.99 14.29
N ARG A 50 -4.62 17.55 15.17
CA ARG A 50 -4.31 16.57 16.22
C ARG A 50 -3.78 15.25 15.65
N ILE A 51 -4.41 14.74 14.59
CA ILE A 51 -3.97 13.50 13.92
C ILE A 51 -2.57 13.66 13.32
N LYS A 52 -2.25 14.82 12.73
CA LYS A 52 -0.92 15.10 12.19
C LYS A 52 0.15 15.07 13.30
N GLU A 53 -0.13 15.72 14.42
CA GLU A 53 0.76 15.77 15.58
C GLU A 53 1.01 14.37 16.14
N GLU A 54 -0.06 13.59 16.35
CA GLU A 54 0.01 12.20 16.79
C GLU A 54 0.86 11.35 15.84
N LEU A 55 0.64 11.47 14.52
CA LEU A 55 1.43 10.73 13.53
C LEU A 55 2.88 11.16 13.48
N ASN A 56 3.19 12.44 13.68
CA ASN A 56 4.57 12.91 13.75
C ASN A 56 5.28 12.35 14.99
N SER A 57 4.62 12.36 16.16
CA SER A 57 5.15 11.75 17.38
C SER A 57 5.41 10.25 17.19
N TYR A 58 4.44 9.51 16.67
CA TYR A 58 4.61 8.07 16.39
C TYR A 58 5.80 7.81 15.44
N LYS A 59 5.91 8.58 14.35
CA LYS A 59 7.01 8.43 13.37
C LYS A 59 8.38 8.73 13.95
N MET A 60 8.45 9.60 14.96
CA MET A 60 9.70 10.04 15.56
C MET A 60 10.14 9.12 16.71
N GLU A 61 9.19 8.70 17.55
CA GLU A 61 9.48 8.08 18.85
C GLU A 61 9.30 6.55 18.84
N GLU A 62 8.35 6.04 18.05
CA GLU A 62 7.95 4.61 18.12
C GLU A 62 8.24 3.85 16.82
N MET A 63 8.14 4.50 15.67
CA MET A 63 8.25 3.84 14.38
C MET A 63 9.70 3.48 14.06
N GLU A 64 10.03 2.18 14.13
CA GLU A 64 11.34 1.69 13.74
C GLU A 64 11.59 1.87 12.24
N VAL A 65 12.57 2.70 11.90
CA VAL A 65 13.02 2.93 10.52
C VAL A 65 14.52 2.73 10.45
N HIS A 66 14.96 1.93 9.47
CA HIS A 66 16.38 1.73 9.19
C HIS A 66 17.10 3.07 8.97
N ALA A 67 18.31 3.22 9.51
CA ALA A 67 19.02 4.51 9.55
C ALA A 67 19.14 5.18 8.18
N SER A 68 19.45 4.42 7.12
CA SER A 68 19.56 4.93 5.75
C SER A 68 18.23 5.37 5.14
N SER A 69 17.12 4.92 5.71
CA SER A 69 15.77 5.17 5.20
C SER A 69 15.06 6.29 5.95
N ARG A 70 15.61 6.78 7.07
CA ARG A 70 14.98 7.82 7.90
C ARG A 70 14.63 9.09 7.12
N ILE A 71 15.46 9.45 6.14
CA ILE A 71 15.24 10.61 5.26
C ILE A 71 13.95 10.53 4.42
N HIS A 72 13.40 9.33 4.23
CA HIS A 72 12.18 9.10 3.47
C HIS A 72 10.92 9.10 4.36
N THR A 73 11.08 9.32 5.67
CA THR A 73 9.95 9.39 6.60
C THR A 73 9.21 10.71 6.38
N HIS A 74 7.98 10.65 5.88
CA HIS A 74 7.18 11.84 5.63
C HIS A 74 6.58 12.39 6.92
N PHE A 75 6.97 13.60 7.32
CA PHE A 75 6.36 14.35 8.43
C PHE A 75 5.35 15.39 7.91
N PHE A 76 4.37 15.73 8.73
CA PHE A 76 3.39 16.77 8.44
C PHE A 76 3.84 18.13 9.01
N ALA A 77 3.57 19.20 8.27
CA ALA A 77 3.64 20.59 8.74
C ALA A 77 2.32 21.03 9.38
#